data_AF-A0A965J1H0-F1
#
_entry.id   AF-A0A965J1H0-F1
#
_cell.length_a   1.000
_cell.length_b   1.000
_cell.length_c   1.000
_cell.angle_alpha   90.00
_cell.angle_beta   90.00
_cell.angle_gamma   90.00
#
_symmetry.space_group_name_H-M   'P 1'
#
loop_
_entity.id
_entity.type
_entity.pdbx_description
1 polymer ?
#
loop_
_entity_poly.entity_id
_entity_poly.type
_entity_poly.pdbx_seq_one_letter_code
_entity_poly.pdbx_strand_id
1 'polypeptide(L)'
;MKYIVFVFSLAFTIFVNAQLLTVNPAFPTVNDVVTITYDATLGNAALVNQNQIYCHTGLITTTSTSPTNWQYVQGTWGTADPDVAMTNIGNNKHQITLDIDQFYGVPGTVTVLKLAFVFRTANGSIVGRDSDGSDIYYDLVQPWLH
;
A
#
# COMPACT_ATOMS: atom_id res chain seq x y z
N MET A 1 -9.54 12.34 61.61
CA MET A 1 -9.52 12.93 60.25
C MET A 1 -9.32 11.79 59.26
N LYS A 2 -10.34 11.48 58.42
CA LYS A 2 -10.29 10.39 57.44
C LYS A 2 -9.84 10.96 56.09
N TYR A 3 -8.68 10.57 55.59
CA TYR A 3 -8.19 10.97 54.27
C TYR A 3 -8.81 10.04 53.21
N ILE A 4 -9.63 10.59 52.31
CA ILE A 4 -10.11 9.90 51.12
C ILE A 4 -9.03 10.06 50.05
N VAL A 5 -8.39 8.95 49.65
CA VAL A 5 -7.48 8.92 48.52
C VAL A 5 -8.30 8.65 47.26
N PHE A 6 -8.47 9.67 46.43
CA PHE A 6 -9.03 9.53 45.08
C PHE A 6 -7.90 9.09 44.14
N VAL A 7 -7.93 7.84 43.68
CA VAL A 7 -7.02 7.34 42.63
C VAL A 7 -7.62 7.71 41.28
N PHE A 8 -7.07 8.73 40.63
CA PHE A 8 -7.43 9.12 39.28
C PHE A 8 -6.64 8.22 38.29
N SER A 9 -7.27 7.17 37.79
CA SER A 9 -6.67 6.30 36.77
C SER A 9 -6.75 6.99 35.41
N LEU A 10 -5.63 7.56 34.95
CA LEU A 10 -5.49 8.15 33.62
C LEU A 10 -5.34 7.01 32.60
N ALA A 11 -6.43 6.67 31.90
CA ALA A 11 -6.38 5.75 30.76
C ALA A 11 -5.76 6.48 29.56
N PHE A 12 -4.50 6.18 29.25
CA PHE A 12 -3.82 6.69 28.07
C PHE A 12 -4.19 5.80 26.87
N THR A 13 -5.18 6.20 26.08
CA THR A 13 -5.54 5.50 24.85
C THR A 13 -4.47 5.76 23.80
N ILE A 14 -3.59 4.77 23.60
CA ILE A 14 -2.61 4.79 22.50
C ILE A 14 -3.38 4.55 21.21
N PHE A 15 -3.58 5.60 20.41
CA PHE A 15 -4.05 5.44 19.03
C PHE A 15 -2.89 4.86 18.21
N VAL A 16 -2.89 3.55 18.01
CA VAL A 16 -2.02 2.91 17.03
C VAL A 16 -2.66 3.19 15.66
N ASN A 17 -2.04 4.05 14.85
CA ASN A 17 -2.45 4.19 13.46
C ASN A 17 -2.17 2.85 12.77
N ALA A 18 -3.23 2.10 12.45
CA ALA A 18 -3.11 0.89 11.66
C ALA A 18 -2.53 1.27 10.28
N GLN A 19 -1.61 0.45 9.77
CA GLN A 19 -0.99 0.70 8.48
C GLN A 19 -1.96 0.33 7.35
N LEU A 20 -2.20 1.27 6.43
CA LEU A 20 -3.02 1.06 5.22
C LEU A 20 -2.51 -0.10 4.37
N LEU A 21 -1.18 -0.22 4.29
CA LEU A 21 -0.46 -1.32 3.64
C LEU A 21 0.39 -2.06 4.66
N THR A 22 0.29 -3.38 4.65
CA THR A 22 1.28 -4.27 5.26
C THR A 22 2.07 -4.93 4.15
N VAL A 23 3.39 -4.76 4.14
CA VAL A 23 4.29 -5.38 3.15
C VAL A 23 5.23 -6.35 3.87
N ASN A 24 5.43 -7.52 3.27
CA ASN A 24 6.34 -8.54 3.77
C ASN A 24 7.30 -8.98 2.64
N PRO A 25 8.63 -8.86 2.82
CA PRO A 25 9.32 -8.28 3.99
C PRO A 25 9.01 -6.79 4.19
N ALA A 26 9.12 -6.30 5.43
CA ALA A 26 8.78 -4.92 5.79
C ALA A 26 9.79 -3.87 5.31
N PHE A 27 10.94 -4.30 4.80
CA PHE A 27 11.98 -3.43 4.28
C PHE A 27 12.51 -4.01 2.97
N PRO A 28 11.64 -4.08 1.94
CA PRO A 28 12.00 -4.72 0.69
C PRO A 28 12.95 -3.83 -0.11
N THR A 29 13.84 -4.49 -0.84
CA THR A 29 14.62 -3.93 -1.94
C THR A 29 13.92 -4.22 -3.27
N VAL A 30 14.43 -3.65 -4.36
CA VAL A 30 13.87 -3.87 -5.71
C VAL A 30 13.98 -5.32 -6.20
N ASN A 31 14.85 -6.14 -5.61
CA ASN A 31 15.07 -7.53 -6.03
C ASN A 31 14.28 -8.55 -5.18
N ASP A 32 13.39 -8.06 -4.30
CA ASP A 32 12.65 -8.92 -3.39
C ASP A 32 11.28 -9.30 -3.95
N VAL A 33 10.88 -10.54 -3.63
CA VAL A 33 9.48 -10.95 -3.73
C VAL A 33 8.73 -10.41 -2.51
N VAL A 34 7.72 -9.58 -2.77
CA VAL A 34 6.93 -8.93 -1.73
C VAL A 34 5.49 -9.39 -1.74
N THR A 35 4.96 -9.64 -0.56
CA THR A 35 3.53 -9.75 -0.31
C THR A 35 3.01 -8.39 0.16
N ILE A 36 2.05 -7.82 -0.56
CA ILE A 36 1.38 -6.57 -0.20
C ILE A 36 -0.05 -6.90 0.24
N THR A 37 -0.42 -6.48 1.44
CA THR A 37 -1.79 -6.54 1.97
C THR A 37 -2.35 -5.14 2.12
N TYR A 38 -3.47 -4.87 1.45
CA TYR A 38 -4.24 -3.64 1.56
C TYR A 38 -5.45 -3.85 2.47
N ASP A 39 -5.61 -2.98 3.47
CA ASP A 39 -6.79 -2.93 4.33
C ASP A 39 -7.77 -1.87 3.84
N ALA A 40 -8.87 -2.29 3.20
CA ALA A 40 -9.84 -1.38 2.62
C ALA A 40 -10.66 -0.59 3.65
N THR A 41 -10.54 -0.90 4.96
CA THR A 41 -11.17 -0.13 6.03
C THR A 41 -10.39 1.14 6.41
N LEU A 42 -9.14 1.25 5.94
CA LEU A 42 -8.26 2.39 6.18
C LEU A 42 -8.19 3.32 4.95
N GLY A 43 -7.41 4.40 5.06
CA GLY A 43 -7.28 5.39 4.00
C GLY A 43 -8.60 6.13 3.78
N ASN A 44 -9.03 6.29 2.53
CA ASN A 44 -10.34 6.87 2.21
C ASN A 44 -11.53 5.91 2.40
N ALA A 45 -11.27 4.66 2.79
CA ALA A 45 -12.27 3.60 3.02
C ALA A 45 -13.27 3.36 1.86
N ALA A 46 -12.95 3.79 0.63
CA ALA A 46 -13.88 3.74 -0.49
C ALA A 46 -14.18 2.31 -0.97
N LEU A 47 -13.29 1.36 -0.65
CA LEU A 47 -13.37 -0.03 -1.12
C LEU A 47 -13.88 -1.01 -0.05
N VAL A 48 -14.41 -0.53 1.08
CA VAL A 48 -15.04 -1.41 2.08
C VAL A 48 -16.16 -2.23 1.43
N ASN A 49 -16.25 -3.51 1.80
CA ASN A 49 -17.17 -4.50 1.28
C ASN A 49 -17.02 -4.84 -0.22
N GLN A 50 -15.96 -4.39 -0.90
CA GLN A 50 -15.66 -4.84 -2.26
C GLN A 50 -15.05 -6.23 -2.23
N ASN A 51 -15.63 -7.18 -2.96
CA ASN A 51 -15.12 -8.55 -2.96
C ASN A 51 -13.88 -8.73 -3.86
N GLN A 52 -13.87 -8.08 -5.02
CA GLN A 52 -12.75 -8.12 -5.96
C GLN A 52 -12.23 -6.70 -6.19
N ILE A 53 -10.93 -6.51 -6.00
CA ILE A 53 -10.24 -5.26 -6.30
C ILE A 53 -8.98 -5.53 -7.11
N TYR A 54 -8.45 -4.47 -7.72
CA TYR A 54 -7.28 -4.50 -8.58
C TYR A 54 -6.29 -3.45 -8.11
N CYS A 55 -5.00 -3.79 -8.13
CA CYS A 55 -3.90 -2.94 -7.70
C CYS A 55 -3.31 -2.21 -8.90
N HIS A 56 -3.76 -0.98 -9.18
CA HIS A 56 -3.09 -0.16 -10.18
C HIS A 56 -1.83 0.42 -9.54
N THR A 57 -0.68 0.03 -10.06
CA THR A 57 0.58 0.24 -9.36
C THR A 57 1.69 0.67 -10.30
N GLY A 58 2.66 1.42 -9.80
CA GLY A 58 3.85 1.81 -10.53
C GLY A 58 5.01 2.08 -9.59
N LEU A 59 6.07 2.65 -10.14
CA LEU A 59 7.31 2.93 -9.43
C LEU A 59 7.58 4.44 -9.40
N ILE A 60 8.04 4.92 -8.25
CA ILE A 60 8.78 6.19 -8.17
C ILE A 60 10.26 5.86 -8.26
N THR A 61 10.93 6.50 -9.22
CA THR A 61 12.35 6.29 -9.49
C THR A 61 13.09 7.61 -9.37
N THR A 62 14.42 7.57 -9.47
CA THR A 62 15.24 8.79 -9.52
C THR A 62 14.96 9.67 -10.74
N THR A 63 14.27 9.17 -11.77
CA THR A 63 13.86 9.95 -12.94
C THR A 63 12.44 10.50 -12.84
N SER A 64 11.67 10.14 -11.80
CA SER A 64 10.34 10.70 -11.57
C SER A 64 10.44 12.19 -11.23
N THR A 65 9.67 13.01 -11.94
CA THR A 65 9.70 14.47 -11.80
C THR A 65 8.73 15.02 -10.75
N SER A 66 7.81 14.18 -10.27
CA SER A 66 6.85 14.48 -9.21
C SER A 66 6.38 13.17 -8.53
N PRO A 67 5.71 13.25 -7.36
CA PRO A 67 5.11 12.07 -6.71
C PRO A 67 4.08 11.34 -7.59
N THR A 68 3.39 12.04 -8.48
CA THR A 68 2.39 11.45 -9.39
C THR A 68 2.98 11.00 -10.72
N ASN A 69 4.27 11.24 -10.97
CA ASN A 69 4.96 10.81 -12.18
C ASN A 69 5.50 9.39 -12.04
N TRP A 70 4.56 8.44 -11.99
CA TRP A 70 4.86 7.02 -11.87
C TRP A 70 5.50 6.49 -13.15
N GLN A 71 6.44 5.59 -12.98
CA GLN A 71 7.11 4.84 -14.04
C GLN A 71 6.69 3.37 -13.96
N TYR A 72 6.89 2.61 -15.04
CA TYR A 72 6.62 1.16 -15.07
C TYR A 72 5.22 0.78 -14.57
N VAL A 73 4.20 1.56 -14.93
CA VAL A 73 2.83 1.36 -14.42
C VAL A 73 2.25 0.04 -14.92
N GLN A 74 1.72 -0.75 -13.98
CA GLN A 74 1.03 -2.01 -14.18
C GLN A 74 -0.47 -1.87 -13.88
N GLY A 75 -1.27 -2.65 -14.60
CA GLY A 75 -2.72 -2.67 -14.47
C GLY A 75 -3.42 -1.69 -15.42
N THR A 76 -4.05 -2.21 -16.47
CA THR A 76 -4.80 -1.38 -17.43
C THR A 76 -6.06 -0.77 -16.78
N TRP A 77 -6.16 0.56 -16.75
CA TRP A 77 -7.28 1.24 -16.08
C TRP A 77 -8.63 0.86 -16.69
N GLY A 78 -9.65 0.73 -15.83
CA GLY A 78 -11.01 0.41 -16.29
C GLY A 78 -11.21 -1.02 -16.76
N THR A 79 -10.23 -1.90 -16.56
CA THR A 79 -10.31 -3.32 -16.94
C THR A 79 -10.10 -4.25 -15.75
N ALA A 80 -10.67 -5.46 -15.85
CA ALA A 80 -10.45 -6.57 -14.93
C ALA A 80 -9.12 -7.29 -15.27
N ASP A 81 -8.02 -6.56 -15.13
CA ASP A 81 -6.68 -7.02 -15.47
C ASP A 81 -6.23 -8.12 -14.47
N PRO A 82 -6.02 -9.37 -14.93
CA PRO A 82 -5.68 -10.47 -14.05
C PRO A 82 -4.30 -10.34 -13.39
N ASP A 83 -3.37 -9.61 -14.00
CA ASP A 83 -1.99 -9.49 -13.49
C ASP A 83 -1.91 -8.62 -12.22
N VAL A 84 -2.94 -7.78 -12.00
CA VAL A 84 -3.08 -6.91 -10.82
C VAL A 84 -4.30 -7.26 -9.97
N ALA A 85 -4.96 -8.38 -10.24
CA ALA A 85 -6.10 -8.82 -9.44
C ALA A 85 -5.63 -9.24 -8.04
N MET A 86 -6.22 -8.63 -7.00
CA MET A 86 -5.88 -8.98 -5.63
C MET A 86 -6.76 -10.11 -5.12
N THR A 87 -6.17 -10.97 -4.28
CA THR A 87 -6.88 -12.04 -3.57
C THR A 87 -7.57 -11.46 -2.33
N ASN A 88 -8.89 -11.60 -2.22
CA ASN A 88 -9.61 -11.26 -0.99
C ASN A 88 -9.30 -12.30 0.10
N ILE A 89 -8.76 -11.85 1.23
CA ILE A 89 -8.39 -12.71 2.37
C ILE A 89 -9.35 -12.55 3.57
N GLY A 90 -10.48 -11.89 3.35
CA GLY A 90 -11.49 -11.61 4.38
C GLY A 90 -11.19 -10.34 5.17
N ASN A 91 -12.15 -9.92 6.01
CA ASN A 91 -12.04 -8.71 6.84
C ASN A 91 -11.69 -7.44 6.05
N ASN A 92 -12.20 -7.30 4.82
CA ASN A 92 -11.90 -6.20 3.90
C ASN A 92 -10.40 -6.07 3.53
N LYS A 93 -9.64 -7.16 3.65
CA LYS A 93 -8.23 -7.19 3.28
C LYS A 93 -8.04 -7.92 1.96
N HIS A 94 -7.13 -7.38 1.17
CA HIS A 94 -6.78 -7.91 -0.14
C HIS A 94 -5.28 -8.01 -0.30
N GLN A 95 -4.81 -9.08 -0.91
CA GLN A 95 -3.39 -9.41 -0.99
C GLN A 95 -2.95 -9.69 -2.43
N ILE A 96 -1.74 -9.25 -2.76
CA ILE A 96 -1.01 -9.65 -3.97
C ILE A 96 0.43 -9.98 -3.59
N THR A 97 1.04 -10.95 -4.27
CA THR A 97 2.47 -11.25 -4.15
C THR A 97 3.12 -11.06 -5.50
N LEU A 98 4.21 -10.30 -5.54
CA LEU A 98 4.93 -9.99 -6.77
C LEU A 98 6.43 -10.00 -6.52
N ASP A 99 7.18 -10.43 -7.54
CA ASP A 99 8.63 -10.22 -7.63
C ASP A 99 8.86 -8.84 -8.24
N ILE A 100 9.40 -7.88 -7.48
CA ILE A 100 9.40 -6.47 -7.88
C ILE A 100 10.11 -6.29 -9.23
N ASP A 101 11.31 -6.82 -9.41
CA ASP A 101 12.07 -6.56 -10.63
C ASP A 101 11.41 -7.16 -11.88
N GLN A 102 10.90 -8.38 -11.77
CA GLN A 102 10.23 -9.12 -12.84
C GLN A 102 8.87 -8.50 -13.16
N PHE A 103 8.08 -8.16 -12.13
CA PHE A 103 6.72 -7.67 -12.28
C PHE A 103 6.69 -6.30 -12.97
N TYR A 104 7.62 -5.41 -12.60
CA TYR A 104 7.72 -4.09 -13.23
C TYR A 104 8.61 -4.09 -14.47
N GLY A 105 9.37 -5.16 -14.74
CA GLY A 105 10.31 -5.25 -15.86
C GLY A 105 11.42 -4.19 -15.78
N VAL A 106 11.85 -3.85 -14.57
CA VAL A 106 12.77 -2.71 -14.35
C VAL A 106 14.22 -3.12 -14.61
N PRO A 107 14.96 -2.40 -15.48
CA PRO A 107 16.38 -2.69 -15.68
C PRO A 107 17.20 -2.45 -14.41
N GLY A 108 18.20 -3.28 -14.14
CA GLY A 108 19.07 -3.16 -12.95
C GLY A 108 19.88 -1.85 -12.85
N THR A 109 19.85 -0.99 -13.87
CA THR A 109 20.44 0.36 -13.86
C THR A 109 19.50 1.43 -13.28
N VAL A 110 18.23 1.09 -13.02
CA VAL A 110 17.22 2.04 -12.54
C VAL A 110 17.14 1.96 -11.03
N THR A 111 17.30 3.11 -10.37
CA THR A 111 17.11 3.23 -8.93
C THR A 111 15.63 3.45 -8.62
N VAL A 112 15.00 2.45 -8.01
CA VAL A 112 13.60 2.50 -7.55
C VAL A 112 13.56 2.96 -6.10
N LEU A 113 12.80 4.02 -5.84
CA LEU A 113 12.69 4.65 -4.54
C LEU A 113 11.46 4.18 -3.78
N LYS A 114 10.31 4.07 -4.47
CA LYS A 114 9.02 3.72 -3.87
C LYS A 114 8.18 2.87 -4.81
N LEU A 115 7.38 1.98 -4.23
CA LEU A 115 6.19 1.45 -4.88
C LEU A 115 5.06 2.48 -4.73
N ALA A 116 4.27 2.67 -5.78
CA ALA A 116 3.12 3.57 -5.79
C ALA A 116 1.85 2.80 -6.14
N PHE A 117 0.74 3.13 -5.48
CA PHE A 117 -0.51 2.36 -5.55
C PHE A 117 -1.74 3.25 -5.52
N VAL A 118 -2.73 2.84 -6.31
CA VAL A 118 -4.14 3.01 -5.98
C VAL A 118 -4.84 1.68 -6.16
N PHE A 119 -5.88 1.46 -5.36
CA PHE A 119 -6.70 0.26 -5.45
C PHE A 119 -8.01 0.60 -6.11
N ARG A 120 -8.61 -0.29 -6.89
CA ARG A 120 -9.83 0.02 -7.62
C ARG A 120 -10.75 -1.16 -7.85
N THR A 121 -12.01 -0.86 -8.15
CA THR A 121 -12.91 -1.80 -8.83
C THR A 121 -12.45 -2.06 -10.27
N ALA A 122 -12.98 -3.12 -10.90
CA ALA A 122 -12.62 -3.50 -12.27
C ALA A 122 -12.75 -2.34 -13.27
N ASN A 123 -13.89 -1.65 -13.26
CA ASN A 123 -14.18 -0.51 -14.12
C ASN A 123 -13.50 0.81 -13.69
N GLY A 124 -12.76 0.82 -12.56
CA GLY A 124 -12.08 2.00 -12.04
C GLY A 124 -13.00 3.10 -11.50
N SER A 125 -14.31 2.84 -11.30
CA SER A 125 -15.25 3.87 -10.83
C SER A 125 -15.11 4.18 -9.33
N ILE A 126 -14.62 3.23 -8.53
CA ILE A 126 -14.34 3.40 -7.11
C ILE A 126 -12.85 3.17 -6.91
N VAL A 127 -12.20 4.09 -6.19
CA VAL A 127 -10.75 4.07 -6.02
C VAL A 127 -10.38 4.27 -4.55
N GLY A 128 -9.67 3.29 -4.01
CA GLY A 128 -9.03 3.33 -2.70
C GLY A 128 -7.75 4.16 -2.75
N ARG A 129 -7.64 5.10 -1.82
CA ARG A 129 -6.54 6.06 -1.66
C ARG A 129 -6.17 6.21 -0.20
N ASP A 130 -5.12 6.98 0.07
CA ASP A 130 -4.83 7.43 1.41
C ASP A 130 -5.99 8.32 1.94
N SER A 131 -6.01 8.51 3.25
CA SER A 131 -7.00 9.27 4.01
C SER A 131 -7.08 10.75 3.62
N ASP A 132 -5.98 11.32 3.12
CA ASP A 132 -5.93 12.68 2.58
C ASP A 132 -6.31 12.76 1.09
N GLY A 133 -6.64 11.62 0.47
CA GLY A 133 -6.98 11.51 -0.94
C GLY A 133 -5.78 11.46 -1.88
N SER A 134 -4.55 11.45 -1.36
CA SER A 134 -3.35 11.20 -2.16
C SER A 134 -3.23 9.72 -2.55
N ASP A 135 -2.37 9.44 -3.52
CA ASP A 135 -2.04 8.05 -3.84
C ASP A 135 -1.14 7.44 -2.75
N ILE A 136 -1.09 6.12 -2.70
CA ILE A 136 -0.46 5.39 -1.60
C ILE A 136 0.96 5.01 -2.01
N TYR A 137 1.94 5.24 -1.13
CA TYR A 137 3.34 4.93 -1.41
C TYR A 137 3.94 4.01 -0.35
N TYR A 138 4.88 3.16 -0.78
CA TYR A 138 5.68 2.32 0.11
C TYR A 138 7.16 2.45 -0.25
N ASP A 139 8.00 2.80 0.72
CA ASP A 139 9.44 3.01 0.49
C ASP A 139 10.18 1.69 0.27
N LEU A 140 11.12 1.69 -0.67
CA LEU A 140 12.07 0.59 -0.86
C LEU A 140 13.42 0.94 -0.22
N VAL A 141 14.02 -0.06 0.44
CA VAL A 141 15.40 0.05 0.92
C VAL A 141 16.34 -0.01 -0.27
N GLN A 142 17.30 0.91 -0.29
CA GLN A 142 18.31 0.94 -1.33
C GLN A 142 19.39 -0.09 -1.02
N PRO A 143 19.83 -0.92 -1.99
CA PRO A 143 20.76 -2.04 -1.74
C PRO A 143 22.11 -1.66 -1.09
N TRP A 144 22.47 -0.37 -1.12
CA TRP A 144 23.77 0.15 -0.67
C TRP A 144 23.73 0.87 0.68
N LEU A 145 22.57 0.93 1.34
CA LEU A 145 22.39 1.51 2.68
C LEU A 145 22.38 0.38 3.72
N HIS A 146 23.57 -0.12 4.09
CA HIS A 146 23.81 -0.99 5.25
C HIS A 146 25.07 -0.55 5.99
#